data_AF-T1P9V3-F1
#
_entry.id   AF-T1P9V3-F1
#
_cell.length_a   1.000
_cell.length_b   1.000
_cell.length_c   1.000
_cell.angle_alpha   90.00
_cell.angle_beta   90.00
_cell.angle_gamma   90.00
#
_symmetry.space_group_name_H-M   'P 1'
#
loop_
_entity.id
_entity.type
_entity.pdbx_description
1 polymer ?
#
loop_
_entity_poly.entity_id
_entity_poly.type
_entity_poly.pdbx_seq_one_letter_code
_entity_poly.pdbx_strand_id
1 'polypeptide(L)'
;MTSDTAAAPNTNEMTKCCNTSDCGYIAELKSFIRDVTKDAVANGETGGGAGTGNAAASTVAGNGIGELRTRNNNETYLVNEADELQAEVAIYVWQKLCSCPEHFRIGLSQLVKKEILCELNNTKVREDLMETGKQQNSADTEARIKYFDLLKLQKFIGQHLDKVLIRLSDNSKEDDLKTYADCQDFKRKSTNLQIPQCAAMQIKNKPRKMEDRHVCLPRFGELYELENPYSFFGVFDGHSGALAATYAANQMPFLVAKHLKEMKTGTVCQTETDLYRDVLEASFLKADSNFAQKSLGSGTTAVCALLKYNNSNLSPNHLYVAWVGDSRCLLVSPTVSLQLVKPHKPDSMDERKRIESIETGGAVVFVHGQWRVNGIINVSRSIGDHSVKAVIAEPDIVEVPLQSSHDFLILGSDGLWDHVAETDIVKCTYKSLADKQQQLEDIPKQLIELAKKGDSQDNITVMLVLLKDRSNIVENYLKSVEKST
;
A
#
# COMPACT_ATOMS: atom_id res chain seq x y z
N MET A 1 26.72 -41.16 33.96
CA MET A 1 25.25 -41.12 34.00
C MET A 1 24.82 -39.82 33.37
N THR A 2 24.32 -39.95 32.13
CA THR A 2 23.49 -39.04 31.33
C THR A 2 23.68 -37.53 31.47
N SER A 3 24.41 -36.99 30.49
CA SER A 3 24.31 -35.62 29.98
C SER A 3 23.08 -35.49 29.07
N ASP A 4 22.17 -34.55 29.36
CA ASP A 4 21.12 -34.13 28.43
C ASP A 4 21.37 -32.69 28.00
N THR A 5 21.93 -32.54 26.80
CA THR A 5 21.98 -31.30 26.04
C THR A 5 20.63 -31.11 25.33
N ALA A 6 19.85 -30.13 25.76
CA ALA A 6 18.65 -29.70 25.06
C ALA A 6 19.04 -29.05 23.71
N ALA A 7 18.60 -29.66 22.62
CA ALA A 7 18.78 -29.17 21.27
C ALA A 7 17.98 -27.87 21.05
N ALA A 8 18.67 -26.80 20.67
CA ALA A 8 18.04 -25.60 20.13
C ALA A 8 17.37 -25.93 18.77
N PRO A 9 16.21 -25.34 18.45
CA PRO A 9 15.62 -25.50 17.12
C PRO A 9 16.57 -24.93 16.08
N ASN A 10 16.81 -25.74 15.05
CA ASN A 10 17.83 -25.56 14.03
C ASN A 10 17.43 -24.42 13.06
N THR A 11 17.87 -23.19 13.35
CA THR A 11 17.66 -22.00 12.50
C THR A 11 18.53 -21.99 11.22
N ASN A 12 19.02 -23.16 10.79
CA ASN A 12 20.07 -23.31 9.76
C ASN A 12 19.57 -23.98 8.46
N GLU A 13 18.27 -24.18 8.28
CA GLU A 13 17.72 -24.72 7.02
C GLU A 13 17.39 -23.66 5.96
N MET A 14 17.34 -22.36 6.32
CA MET A 14 17.09 -21.26 5.35
C MET A 14 18.34 -20.81 4.57
N THR A 15 19.51 -21.43 4.78
CA THR A 15 20.80 -20.93 4.27
C THR A 15 21.32 -21.60 2.99
N LYS A 16 20.51 -22.36 2.24
CA LYS A 16 20.93 -23.03 0.98
C LYS A 16 20.27 -22.48 -0.29
N CYS A 17 20.34 -21.17 -0.51
CA CYS A 17 20.26 -20.68 -1.89
C CYS A 17 21.68 -20.43 -2.40
N CYS A 18 22.44 -21.52 -2.54
CA CYS A 18 23.83 -21.53 -3.02
C CYS A 18 23.86 -22.03 -4.46
N ASN A 19 24.46 -21.24 -5.36
CA ASN A 19 24.62 -21.50 -6.80
C ASN A 19 23.28 -21.64 -7.55
N THR A 20 23.16 -20.92 -8.65
CA THR A 20 22.00 -20.91 -9.56
C THR A 20 21.57 -22.29 -10.08
N SER A 21 22.34 -23.34 -9.81
CA SER A 21 22.04 -24.72 -10.17
C SER A 21 20.86 -25.32 -9.39
N ASP A 22 20.63 -24.95 -8.12
CA ASP A 22 19.61 -25.60 -7.28
C ASP A 22 18.93 -24.62 -6.29
N CYS A 23 17.76 -24.08 -6.65
CA CYS A 23 16.98 -23.17 -5.80
C CYS A 23 15.87 -23.94 -5.08
N GLY A 24 15.95 -24.01 -3.74
CA GLY A 24 14.98 -24.72 -2.90
C GLY A 24 13.56 -24.16 -2.96
N TYR A 25 13.38 -22.90 -3.38
CA TYR A 25 12.06 -22.25 -3.46
C TYR A 25 11.29 -22.57 -4.74
N ILE A 26 11.89 -23.27 -5.71
CA ILE A 26 11.23 -23.64 -6.97
C ILE A 26 10.01 -24.52 -6.72
N ALA A 27 10.04 -25.40 -5.72
CA ALA A 27 8.90 -26.24 -5.38
C ALA A 27 7.69 -25.43 -4.91
N GLU A 28 7.91 -24.38 -4.11
CA GLU A 28 6.86 -23.46 -3.66
C GLU A 28 6.27 -22.69 -4.84
N LEU A 29 7.12 -22.17 -5.73
CA LEU A 29 6.67 -21.47 -6.93
C LEU A 29 5.83 -22.38 -7.81
N LYS A 30 6.25 -23.63 -8.02
CA LYS A 30 5.47 -24.61 -8.80
C LYS A 30 4.13 -24.94 -8.14
N SER A 31 4.06 -24.97 -6.81
CA SER A 31 2.77 -25.13 -6.13
C SER A 31 1.87 -23.94 -6.42
N PHE A 32 2.39 -22.73 -6.20
CA PHE A 32 1.67 -21.48 -6.49
C PHE A 32 1.16 -21.42 -7.93
N ILE A 33 2.03 -21.67 -8.93
CA ILE A 33 1.65 -21.66 -10.35
C ILE A 33 0.56 -22.71 -10.62
N ARG A 34 0.68 -23.93 -10.08
CA ARG A 34 -0.34 -24.98 -10.27
C ARG A 34 -1.69 -24.59 -9.67
N ASP A 35 -1.69 -23.96 -8.51
CA ASP A 35 -2.93 -23.56 -7.83
C ASP A 35 -3.62 -22.43 -8.62
N VAL A 36 -2.86 -21.41 -9.05
CA VAL A 36 -3.41 -20.31 -9.86
C VAL A 36 -3.87 -20.77 -11.25
N THR A 37 -3.14 -21.69 -11.89
CA THR A 37 -3.50 -22.18 -13.23
C THR A 37 -4.72 -23.10 -13.22
N LYS A 38 -4.92 -23.91 -12.16
CA LYS A 38 -6.18 -24.67 -11.98
C LYS A 38 -7.38 -23.74 -11.93
N ASP A 39 -7.28 -22.65 -11.18
CA ASP A 39 -8.35 -21.66 -11.06
C ASP A 39 -8.59 -20.94 -12.41
N ALA A 40 -7.53 -20.61 -13.14
CA ALA A 40 -7.63 -19.97 -14.46
C ALA A 40 -8.29 -20.89 -15.52
N VAL A 41 -7.94 -22.18 -15.55
CA VAL A 41 -8.52 -23.16 -16.48
C VAL A 41 -9.99 -23.43 -16.15
N ALA A 42 -10.33 -23.60 -14.87
CA ALA A 42 -11.71 -23.79 -14.43
C ALA A 42 -12.63 -22.62 -14.81
N ASN A 43 -12.12 -21.39 -14.75
CA ASN A 43 -12.85 -20.19 -15.17
C ASN A 43 -12.93 -20.03 -16.71
N GLY A 44 -12.04 -20.68 -17.46
CA GLY A 44 -11.99 -20.65 -18.94
C GLY A 44 -13.01 -21.58 -19.61
N GLU A 45 -13.38 -22.70 -18.98
CA GLU A 45 -14.32 -23.68 -19.56
C GLU A 45 -15.80 -23.25 -19.47
N THR A 46 -16.13 -22.21 -18.70
CA THR A 46 -17.49 -21.65 -18.61
C THR A 46 -17.75 -20.50 -19.60
N GLY A 47 -16.87 -20.27 -20.57
CA GLY A 47 -16.94 -19.18 -21.56
C GLY A 47 -17.96 -19.36 -22.69
N GLY A 48 -19.21 -19.66 -22.36
CA GLY A 48 -20.32 -19.85 -23.31
C GLY A 48 -21.67 -19.46 -22.72
N GLY A 49 -21.74 -18.35 -21.98
CA GLY A 49 -23.01 -17.84 -21.46
C GLY A 49 -22.79 -16.62 -20.57
N ALA A 50 -23.54 -15.55 -20.83
CA ALA A 50 -23.55 -14.37 -19.98
C ALA A 50 -23.95 -14.76 -18.55
N GLY A 51 -23.01 -14.65 -17.61
CA GLY A 51 -23.23 -14.97 -16.20
C GLY A 51 -22.18 -14.28 -15.33
N THR A 52 -22.63 -13.37 -14.48
CA THR A 52 -21.84 -12.71 -13.43
C THR A 52 -21.32 -13.73 -12.42
N GLY A 53 -19.99 -13.88 -12.30
CA GLY A 53 -19.35 -14.77 -11.34
C GLY A 53 -18.37 -14.03 -10.42
N ASN A 54 -18.74 -13.92 -9.14
CA ASN A 54 -17.88 -13.53 -8.03
C ASN A 54 -16.81 -14.61 -7.79
N ALA A 55 -15.54 -14.22 -7.71
CA ALA A 55 -14.50 -15.08 -7.15
C ALA A 55 -14.53 -14.97 -5.62
N ALA A 56 -15.15 -15.96 -4.99
CA ALA A 56 -15.01 -16.23 -3.57
C ALA A 56 -13.71 -17.01 -3.33
N ALA A 57 -12.83 -16.47 -2.50
CA ALA A 57 -11.73 -17.22 -1.91
C ALA A 57 -12.32 -18.20 -0.87
N SER A 58 -11.98 -19.48 -1.02
CA SER A 58 -12.40 -20.56 -0.14
C SER A 58 -11.80 -20.40 1.26
N THR A 59 -12.67 -20.26 2.27
CA THR A 59 -12.39 -20.52 3.69
C THR A 59 -13.09 -21.80 4.11
N VAL A 60 -12.37 -22.68 4.81
CA VAL A 60 -12.94 -23.85 5.47
C VAL A 60 -13.57 -23.45 6.81
N ALA A 61 -14.91 -23.53 6.83
CA ALA A 61 -15.89 -23.86 7.89
C ALA A 61 -15.88 -23.15 9.27
N GLY A 62 -17.00 -22.48 9.58
CA GLY A 62 -17.41 -22.05 10.92
C GLY A 62 -18.68 -21.19 10.99
N ASN A 63 -19.84 -21.76 10.64
CA ASN A 63 -21.25 -21.33 10.83
C ASN A 63 -21.64 -19.86 11.13
N GLY A 64 -22.38 -19.28 10.17
CA GLY A 64 -23.67 -18.59 10.41
C GLY A 64 -23.65 -17.06 10.51
N ILE A 65 -24.12 -16.38 9.45
CA ILE A 65 -25.02 -15.20 9.42
C ILE A 65 -25.19 -14.76 7.94
N GLY A 66 -26.42 -14.43 7.56
CA GLY A 66 -26.91 -14.37 6.17
C GLY A 66 -26.30 -13.33 5.22
N GLU A 67 -26.33 -13.70 3.94
CA GLU A 67 -25.91 -12.92 2.77
C GLU A 67 -26.65 -11.58 2.65
N LEU A 68 -25.88 -10.49 2.54
CA LEU A 68 -26.32 -9.23 1.94
C LEU A 68 -25.49 -9.00 0.67
N ARG A 69 -26.04 -9.43 -0.46
CA ARG A 69 -25.53 -9.13 -1.82
C ARG A 69 -25.58 -7.61 -2.06
N THR A 70 -24.44 -6.94 -2.14
CA THR A 70 -24.36 -5.54 -2.59
C THR A 70 -24.17 -5.47 -4.11
N ARG A 71 -25.08 -4.73 -4.78
CA ARG A 71 -25.11 -4.45 -6.22
C ARG A 71 -23.81 -3.80 -6.73
N ASN A 72 -23.46 -4.09 -7.99
CA ASN A 72 -22.29 -3.62 -8.75
C ASN A 72 -21.98 -2.11 -8.58
N ASN A 73 -20.73 -1.76 -8.25
CA ASN A 73 -20.21 -0.40 -8.38
C ASN A 73 -19.54 -0.26 -9.76
N ASN A 74 -20.20 0.41 -10.71
CA ASN A 74 -19.61 0.82 -11.99
C ASN A 74 -18.77 2.12 -11.88
N GLU A 75 -18.40 2.54 -10.66
CA GLU A 75 -17.57 3.73 -10.45
C GLU A 75 -16.14 3.41 -10.87
N THR A 76 -15.60 4.18 -11.83
CA THR A 76 -14.27 4.01 -12.41
C THR A 76 -13.67 5.37 -12.79
N TYR A 77 -12.40 5.41 -13.16
CA TYR A 77 -11.74 6.59 -13.74
C TYR A 77 -10.98 6.23 -15.01
N LEU A 78 -10.79 7.24 -15.86
CA LEU A 78 -10.00 7.11 -17.08
C LEU A 78 -8.50 7.20 -16.76
N VAL A 79 -7.69 6.36 -17.40
CA VAL A 79 -6.24 6.23 -17.17
C VAL A 79 -5.48 6.83 -18.36
N ASN A 80 -4.57 7.76 -18.10
CA ASN A 80 -3.73 8.38 -19.13
C ASN A 80 -2.64 7.40 -19.61
N GLU A 81 -2.13 7.64 -20.82
CA GLU A 81 -1.16 6.74 -21.46
C GLU A 81 0.25 6.77 -20.87
N ALA A 82 0.52 7.70 -19.95
CA ALA A 82 1.84 7.98 -19.43
C ALA A 82 2.03 7.37 -18.04
N ASP A 83 2.14 8.22 -17.02
CA ASP A 83 2.42 7.84 -15.65
C ASP A 83 1.34 6.92 -15.07
N GLU A 84 0.07 7.19 -15.37
CA GLU A 84 -1.03 6.44 -14.75
C GLU A 84 -1.08 4.99 -15.24
N LEU A 85 -0.87 4.77 -16.53
CA LEU A 85 -0.79 3.42 -17.09
C LEU A 85 0.30 2.58 -16.41
N GLN A 86 1.50 3.16 -16.24
CA GLN A 86 2.62 2.47 -15.59
C GLN A 86 2.28 2.07 -14.14
N ALA A 87 1.63 2.99 -13.41
CA ALA A 87 1.21 2.77 -12.03
C ALA A 87 0.14 1.67 -11.93
N GLU A 88 -0.89 1.72 -12.77
CA GLU A 88 -1.97 0.72 -12.80
C GLU A 88 -1.45 -0.69 -13.11
N VAL A 89 -0.56 -0.84 -14.11
CA VAL A 89 0.04 -2.14 -14.41
C VAL A 89 0.85 -2.66 -13.22
N ALA A 90 1.71 -1.82 -12.63
CA ALA A 90 2.60 -2.25 -11.55
C ALA A 90 1.82 -2.69 -10.30
N ILE A 91 0.87 -1.88 -9.84
CA ILE A 91 0.09 -2.19 -8.62
C ILE A 91 -0.86 -3.36 -8.84
N TYR A 92 -1.53 -3.44 -9.99
CA TYR A 92 -2.43 -4.56 -10.27
C TYR A 92 -1.68 -5.90 -10.28
N VAL A 93 -0.53 -5.97 -10.96
CA VAL A 93 0.31 -7.17 -11.00
C VAL A 93 0.81 -7.53 -9.60
N TRP A 94 1.30 -6.53 -8.85
CA TRP A 94 1.78 -6.74 -7.48
C TRP A 94 0.70 -7.33 -6.55
N GLN A 95 -0.52 -6.81 -6.64
CA GLN A 95 -1.67 -7.27 -5.86
C GLN A 95 -2.07 -8.70 -6.22
N LYS A 96 -2.05 -9.05 -7.51
CA LYS A 96 -2.39 -10.42 -7.97
C LYS A 96 -1.32 -11.46 -7.62
N LEU A 97 -0.08 -11.04 -7.43
CA LEU A 97 1.01 -11.90 -7.00
C LEU A 97 1.18 -11.93 -5.46
N CYS A 98 0.15 -11.57 -4.68
CA CYS A 98 0.25 -11.52 -3.21
C CYS A 98 0.58 -12.87 -2.55
N SER A 99 0.07 -13.97 -3.10
CA SER A 99 0.36 -15.33 -2.64
C SER A 99 1.59 -15.95 -3.33
N CYS A 100 2.26 -15.22 -4.22
CA CYS A 100 3.47 -15.70 -4.87
C CYS A 100 4.61 -15.74 -3.83
N PRO A 101 5.43 -16.81 -3.78
CA PRO A 101 6.57 -16.87 -2.89
C PRO A 101 7.47 -15.65 -3.06
N GLU A 102 7.87 -15.06 -1.93
CA GLU A 102 8.56 -13.76 -1.90
C GLU A 102 9.80 -13.71 -2.80
N HIS A 103 10.52 -14.83 -2.87
CA HIS A 103 11.72 -15.02 -3.70
C HIS A 103 11.50 -14.79 -5.21
N PHE A 104 10.27 -14.91 -5.72
CA PHE A 104 9.97 -14.74 -7.14
C PHE A 104 9.08 -13.54 -7.43
N ARG A 105 8.49 -12.93 -6.39
CA ARG A 105 7.46 -11.91 -6.56
C ARG A 105 7.96 -10.69 -7.33
N ILE A 106 9.18 -10.22 -7.06
CA ILE A 106 9.78 -9.08 -7.79
C ILE A 106 10.08 -9.45 -9.24
N GLY A 107 10.82 -10.54 -9.48
CA GLY A 107 11.20 -10.97 -10.83
C GLY A 107 9.98 -11.22 -11.73
N LEU A 108 8.94 -11.88 -11.20
CA LEU A 108 7.69 -12.08 -11.93
C LEU A 108 6.90 -10.78 -12.13
N SER A 109 6.87 -9.89 -11.15
CA SER A 109 6.22 -8.58 -11.32
C SER A 109 6.86 -7.76 -12.44
N GLN A 110 8.19 -7.73 -12.50
CA GLN A 110 8.95 -7.03 -13.54
C GLN A 110 8.76 -7.69 -14.92
N LEU A 111 8.82 -9.03 -14.99
CA LEU A 111 8.55 -9.77 -16.23
C LEU A 111 7.16 -9.44 -16.79
N VAL A 112 6.12 -9.61 -15.97
CA VAL A 112 4.73 -9.43 -16.41
C VAL A 112 4.49 -7.97 -16.79
N LYS A 113 4.99 -7.01 -16.00
CA LYS A 113 4.91 -5.58 -16.32
C LYS A 113 5.53 -5.30 -17.70
N LYS A 114 6.74 -5.81 -17.96
CA LYS A 114 7.44 -5.62 -19.24
C LYS A 114 6.66 -6.20 -20.42
N GLU A 115 6.13 -7.42 -20.29
CA GLU A 115 5.35 -8.06 -21.36
C GLU A 115 4.03 -7.33 -21.63
N ILE A 116 3.30 -6.94 -20.58
CA ILE A 116 2.05 -6.17 -20.72
C ILE A 116 2.29 -4.83 -21.41
N LEU A 117 3.30 -4.08 -21.00
CA LEU A 117 3.63 -2.80 -21.63
C LEU A 117 4.06 -2.97 -23.09
N CYS A 118 4.72 -4.09 -23.43
CA CYS A 118 5.05 -4.42 -24.82
C CYS A 118 3.79 -4.72 -25.64
N GLU A 119 2.84 -5.50 -25.12
CA GLU A 119 1.58 -5.77 -25.80
C GLU A 119 0.74 -4.49 -26.00
N LEU A 120 0.79 -3.57 -25.03
CA LEU A 120 0.11 -2.28 -25.11
C LEU A 120 0.74 -1.31 -26.13
N ASN A 121 1.86 -1.67 -26.78
CA ASN A 121 2.36 -0.93 -27.96
C ASN A 121 1.57 -1.29 -29.24
N ASN A 122 0.79 -2.38 -29.24
CA ASN A 122 -0.05 -2.75 -30.37
C ASN A 122 -1.26 -1.81 -30.47
N THR A 123 -1.32 -1.03 -31.55
CA THR A 123 -2.39 -0.04 -31.78
C THR A 123 -3.79 -0.62 -31.67
N LYS A 124 -4.03 -1.84 -32.17
CA LYS A 124 -5.34 -2.46 -32.12
C LYS A 124 -5.77 -2.80 -30.69
N VAL A 125 -4.84 -3.33 -29.89
CA VAL A 125 -5.07 -3.62 -28.47
C VAL A 125 -5.40 -2.32 -27.73
N ARG A 126 -4.66 -1.24 -28.00
CA ARG A 126 -4.96 0.07 -27.41
C ARG A 126 -6.36 0.55 -27.77
N GLU A 127 -6.73 0.49 -29.05
CA GLU A 127 -8.05 0.93 -29.50
C GLU A 127 -9.20 0.17 -28.83
N ASP A 128 -9.03 -1.13 -28.55
CA ASP A 128 -10.03 -1.94 -27.85
C ASP A 128 -10.17 -1.58 -26.35
N LEU A 129 -9.09 -1.11 -25.72
CA LEU A 129 -9.04 -0.77 -24.30
C LEU A 129 -9.33 0.70 -24.00
N MET A 130 -9.27 1.55 -25.02
CA MET A 130 -9.36 3.00 -24.86
C MET A 130 -10.75 3.54 -25.15
N GLU A 131 -11.07 4.64 -24.48
CA GLU A 131 -12.26 5.44 -24.69
C GLU A 131 -11.85 6.89 -25.00
N THR A 132 -12.70 7.59 -25.76
CA THR A 132 -12.45 9.00 -26.06
C THR A 132 -12.97 9.85 -24.92
N GLY A 133 -12.07 10.55 -24.22
CA GLY A 133 -12.43 11.49 -23.16
C GLY A 133 -12.47 12.92 -23.67
N LYS A 134 -13.15 13.81 -22.92
CA LYS A 134 -13.08 15.26 -23.11
C LYS A 134 -12.05 15.84 -22.14
N GLN A 135 -11.07 16.60 -22.62
CA GLN A 135 -10.24 17.46 -21.77
C GLN A 135 -10.61 18.91 -22.07
N GLN A 136 -11.01 19.68 -21.06
CA GLN A 136 -11.24 21.12 -21.24
C GLN A 136 -9.87 21.81 -21.25
N ASN A 137 -9.42 22.26 -22.41
CA ASN A 137 -8.33 23.22 -22.51
C ASN A 137 -8.91 24.63 -22.72
N SER A 138 -8.23 25.64 -22.17
CA SER A 138 -8.58 27.06 -22.26
C SER A 138 -8.44 27.67 -23.67
N ALA A 139 -8.21 26.85 -24.69
CA ALA A 139 -8.11 27.24 -26.09
C ALA A 139 -9.04 26.33 -26.89
N ASP A 140 -9.89 26.94 -27.71
CA ASP A 140 -11.05 26.43 -28.45
C ASP A 140 -10.72 25.36 -29.52
N THR A 141 -9.98 24.31 -29.15
CA THR A 141 -9.64 23.18 -30.01
C THR A 141 -9.82 21.90 -29.21
N GLU A 142 -10.95 21.20 -29.42
CA GLU A 142 -11.21 19.88 -28.84
C GLU A 142 -10.24 18.84 -29.40
N ALA A 143 -9.06 18.70 -28.79
CA ALA A 143 -8.22 17.53 -29.01
C ALA A 143 -8.93 16.31 -28.39
N ARG A 144 -9.34 15.35 -29.23
CA ARG A 144 -9.85 14.05 -28.77
C ARG A 144 -8.70 13.26 -28.17
N ILE A 145 -8.56 13.33 -26.85
CA ILE A 145 -7.54 12.56 -26.12
C ILE A 145 -8.14 11.21 -25.77
N LYS A 146 -7.41 10.15 -26.13
CA LYS A 146 -7.77 8.79 -25.78
C LYS A 146 -7.24 8.49 -24.38
N TYR A 147 -8.06 7.86 -23.56
CA TYR A 147 -7.69 7.33 -22.25
C TYR A 147 -8.01 5.85 -22.19
N PHE A 148 -7.29 5.08 -21.38
CA PHE A 148 -7.69 3.71 -21.08
C PHE A 148 -8.89 3.70 -20.14
N ASP A 149 -9.88 2.84 -20.43
CA ASP A 149 -10.86 2.48 -19.43
C ASP A 149 -10.21 1.54 -18.41
N LEU A 150 -10.24 1.91 -17.13
CA LEU A 150 -9.55 1.17 -16.08
C LEU A 150 -10.03 -0.28 -15.96
N LEU A 151 -11.34 -0.54 -16.11
CA LEU A 151 -11.88 -1.89 -15.93
C LEU A 151 -11.47 -2.81 -17.10
N LYS A 152 -11.53 -2.30 -18.33
CA LYS A 152 -11.01 -3.01 -19.52
C LYS A 152 -9.51 -3.27 -19.38
N LEU A 153 -8.75 -2.26 -18.96
CA LEU A 153 -7.31 -2.36 -18.75
C LEU A 153 -6.96 -3.42 -17.68
N GLN A 154 -7.61 -3.37 -16.51
CA GLN A 154 -7.41 -4.35 -15.44
C GLN A 154 -7.77 -5.78 -15.88
N LYS A 155 -8.86 -5.94 -16.63
CA LYS A 155 -9.23 -7.24 -17.20
C LYS A 155 -8.16 -7.74 -18.17
N PHE A 156 -7.63 -6.87 -19.03
CA PHE A 156 -6.55 -7.21 -19.95
C PHE A 156 -5.27 -7.61 -19.21
N ILE A 157 -4.86 -6.84 -18.20
CA ILE A 157 -3.69 -7.12 -17.35
C ILE A 157 -3.84 -8.49 -16.68
N GLY A 158 -5.01 -8.77 -16.08
CA GLY A 158 -5.28 -10.06 -15.44
C GLY A 158 -5.20 -11.23 -16.41
N GLN A 159 -5.85 -11.12 -17.57
CA GLN A 159 -5.78 -12.17 -18.61
C GLN A 159 -4.36 -12.39 -19.12
N HIS A 160 -3.55 -11.34 -19.23
CA HIS A 160 -2.17 -11.47 -19.67
C HIS A 160 -1.29 -12.09 -18.58
N LEU A 161 -1.47 -11.69 -17.31
CA LEU A 161 -0.81 -12.33 -16.16
C LEU A 161 -1.09 -13.84 -16.14
N ASP A 162 -2.36 -14.25 -16.28
CA ASP A 162 -2.73 -15.67 -16.31
C ASP A 162 -2.03 -16.41 -17.46
N LYS A 163 -1.96 -15.81 -18.65
CA LYS A 163 -1.22 -16.38 -19.80
C LYS A 163 0.27 -16.56 -19.48
N VAL A 164 0.90 -15.59 -18.82
CA VAL A 164 2.30 -15.68 -18.40
C VAL A 164 2.47 -16.82 -17.40
N LEU A 165 1.63 -16.89 -16.37
CA LEU A 165 1.70 -17.95 -15.36
C LEU A 165 1.45 -19.35 -15.96
N ILE A 166 0.49 -19.49 -16.88
CA ILE A 166 0.25 -20.74 -17.61
C ILE A 166 1.48 -21.11 -18.45
N ARG A 167 2.08 -20.16 -19.18
CA ARG A 167 3.30 -20.39 -19.97
C ARG A 167 4.48 -20.81 -19.09
N LEU A 168 4.59 -20.26 -17.89
CA LEU A 168 5.61 -20.63 -16.90
C LEU A 168 5.34 -21.97 -16.21
N SER A 169 4.12 -22.51 -16.31
CA SER A 169 3.78 -23.85 -15.80
C SER A 169 4.24 -25.00 -16.72
N ASP A 170 4.61 -24.69 -17.97
CA ASP A 170 5.05 -25.67 -18.94
C ASP A 170 6.46 -26.20 -18.57
N ASN A 171 6.55 -27.51 -18.36
CA ASN A 171 7.78 -28.21 -17.98
C ASN A 171 8.94 -28.00 -18.97
N SER A 172 8.66 -27.63 -20.22
CA SER A 172 9.70 -27.34 -21.23
C SER A 172 10.50 -26.06 -20.97
N LYS A 173 10.03 -25.18 -20.06
CA LYS A 173 10.67 -23.91 -19.68
C LYS A 173 11.01 -23.83 -18.19
N GLU A 174 11.02 -24.97 -17.50
CA GLU A 174 11.19 -25.03 -16.06
C GLU A 174 12.55 -24.48 -15.59
N ASP A 175 13.60 -24.66 -16.40
CA ASP A 175 14.93 -24.11 -16.12
C ASP A 175 14.95 -22.57 -16.15
N ASP A 176 14.06 -21.94 -16.92
CA ASP A 176 13.95 -20.48 -17.01
C ASP A 176 13.33 -19.87 -15.74
N LEU A 177 12.59 -20.64 -14.94
CA LEU A 177 11.99 -20.14 -13.68
C LEU A 177 13.05 -19.61 -12.70
N LYS A 178 14.26 -20.18 -12.76
CA LYS A 178 15.40 -19.75 -11.95
C LYS A 178 15.88 -18.34 -12.31
N THR A 179 15.61 -17.86 -13.51
CA THR A 179 15.99 -16.50 -13.95
C THR A 179 15.18 -15.42 -13.25
N TYR A 180 13.97 -15.75 -12.79
CA TYR A 180 13.09 -14.84 -12.05
C TYR A 180 13.22 -14.99 -10.54
N ALA A 181 13.98 -15.98 -10.09
CA ALA A 181 14.30 -16.17 -8.70
C ALA A 181 15.28 -15.08 -8.30
N ASP A 182 14.93 -14.33 -7.27
CA ASP A 182 15.87 -13.41 -6.64
C ASP A 182 16.84 -14.17 -5.72
N CYS A 183 17.57 -15.11 -6.31
CA CYS A 183 18.61 -15.89 -5.66
C CYS A 183 19.97 -15.18 -5.73
N GLN A 184 20.14 -14.28 -6.71
CA GLN A 184 21.41 -13.60 -6.97
C GLN A 184 21.58 -12.27 -6.19
N ASP A 185 20.52 -11.68 -5.61
CA ASP A 185 20.67 -10.56 -4.66
C ASP A 185 20.95 -11.00 -3.21
N PHE A 186 21.40 -12.23 -3.01
CA PHE A 186 22.13 -12.65 -1.80
C PHE A 186 23.48 -11.91 -1.61
N LYS A 187 23.87 -11.02 -2.54
CA LYS A 187 24.87 -9.96 -2.28
C LYS A 187 24.42 -8.97 -1.18
N ARG A 188 23.18 -9.08 -0.67
CA ARG A 188 22.77 -8.52 0.64
C ARG A 188 23.55 -9.07 1.84
N LYS A 189 24.37 -10.12 1.73
CA LYS A 189 25.33 -10.41 2.83
C LYS A 189 26.37 -9.30 3.05
N SER A 190 26.49 -8.33 2.15
CA SER A 190 27.29 -7.13 2.37
C SER A 190 26.51 -5.96 3.01
N THR A 191 25.17 -5.99 3.03
CA THR A 191 24.32 -4.96 3.64
C THR A 191 23.26 -5.67 4.47
N ASN A 192 23.34 -5.63 5.81
CA ASN A 192 22.43 -6.29 6.77
C ASN A 192 20.96 -5.82 6.70
N LEU A 193 20.41 -5.68 5.49
CA LEU A 193 19.13 -5.09 5.20
C LEU A 193 18.03 -6.12 5.41
N GLN A 194 17.31 -5.95 6.52
CA GLN A 194 16.14 -6.74 6.82
C GLN A 194 14.92 -6.16 6.10
N ILE A 195 14.27 -6.97 5.26
CA ILE A 195 12.98 -6.60 4.64
C ILE A 195 11.93 -6.56 5.75
N PRO A 196 11.16 -5.47 5.89
CA PRO A 196 10.18 -5.35 6.95
C PRO A 196 9.02 -6.30 6.71
N GLN A 197 8.63 -7.03 7.76
CA GLN A 197 7.40 -7.81 7.73
C GLN A 197 6.21 -6.87 7.94
N CYS A 198 5.19 -6.95 7.09
CA CYS A 198 3.97 -6.15 7.21
C CYS A 198 2.73 -7.04 7.27
N ALA A 199 1.70 -6.57 7.95
CA ALA A 199 0.35 -7.08 7.82
C ALA A 199 -0.62 -5.92 7.74
N ALA A 200 -1.62 -6.02 6.87
CA ALA A 200 -2.68 -5.04 6.75
C ALA A 200 -4.04 -5.73 6.73
N MET A 201 -5.04 -5.08 7.30
CA MET A 201 -6.43 -5.50 7.22
C MET A 201 -7.31 -4.26 7.02
N GLN A 202 -8.33 -4.43 6.19
CA GLN A 202 -9.34 -3.41 5.97
C GLN A 202 -10.71 -4.07 5.98
N ILE A 203 -11.70 -3.42 6.58
CA ILE A 203 -13.07 -3.94 6.61
C ILE A 203 -14.11 -2.86 6.32
N LYS A 204 -15.14 -3.27 5.58
CA LYS A 204 -16.39 -2.53 5.50
C LYS A 204 -17.22 -2.90 6.72
N ASN A 205 -17.20 -2.06 7.75
CA ASN A 205 -17.93 -2.32 8.98
C ASN A 205 -19.42 -1.95 8.82
N LYS A 206 -19.80 -0.71 9.17
CA LYS A 206 -21.18 -0.21 9.08
C LYS A 206 -21.50 0.58 7.81
N PRO A 207 -20.54 1.28 7.15
CA PRO A 207 -20.87 2.02 5.94
C PRO A 207 -21.35 1.12 4.81
N ARG A 208 -22.11 1.70 3.87
CA ARG A 208 -22.68 0.96 2.73
C ARG A 208 -21.60 0.49 1.76
N LYS A 209 -20.55 1.28 1.58
CA LYS A 209 -19.42 1.05 0.66
C LYS A 209 -18.11 0.92 1.46
N MET A 210 -17.12 0.27 0.84
CA MET A 210 -15.73 0.25 1.30
C MET A 210 -14.94 1.29 0.51
N GLU A 211 -14.70 2.43 1.13
CA GLU A 211 -14.03 3.59 0.53
C GLU A 211 -12.54 3.62 0.87
N ASP A 212 -12.10 3.06 2.00
CA ASP A 212 -10.67 2.95 2.32
C ASP A 212 -9.89 2.07 1.35
N ARG A 213 -8.61 2.40 1.17
CA ARG A 213 -7.60 1.61 0.49
C ARG A 213 -6.29 1.62 1.27
N HIS A 214 -5.41 0.68 0.96
CA HIS A 214 -4.05 0.65 1.50
C HIS A 214 -3.07 0.03 0.50
N VAL A 215 -1.78 0.29 0.73
CA VAL A 215 -0.67 -0.23 -0.06
C VAL A 215 0.43 -0.73 0.87
N CYS A 216 0.85 -1.99 0.74
CA CYS A 216 2.07 -2.50 1.38
C CYS A 216 3.09 -2.96 0.32
N LEU A 217 4.24 -2.27 0.26
CA LEU A 217 5.36 -2.53 -0.65
C LEU A 217 6.68 -2.62 0.15
N PRO A 218 6.96 -3.76 0.82
CA PRO A 218 8.17 -3.91 1.64
C PRO A 218 9.44 -3.88 0.80
N ARG A 219 9.36 -4.28 -0.48
CA ARG A 219 10.46 -4.26 -1.47
C ARG A 219 10.22 -3.17 -2.55
N PHE A 220 9.71 -2.02 -2.13
CA PHE A 220 9.36 -0.90 -3.02
C PHE A 220 10.52 -0.47 -3.93
N GLY A 221 11.73 -0.34 -3.38
CA GLY A 221 12.92 0.05 -4.14
C GLY A 221 13.20 -0.89 -5.31
N GLU A 222 13.05 -2.20 -5.09
CA GLU A 222 13.33 -3.22 -6.11
C GLU A 222 12.21 -3.31 -7.15
N LEU A 223 10.96 -3.19 -6.71
CA LEU A 223 9.79 -3.20 -7.60
C LEU A 223 9.86 -2.08 -8.64
N TYR A 224 10.39 -0.92 -8.24
CA TYR A 224 10.54 0.25 -9.11
C TYR A 224 11.98 0.49 -9.58
N GLU A 225 12.91 -0.44 -9.36
CA GLU A 225 14.30 -0.34 -9.82
C GLU A 225 14.97 0.98 -9.37
N LEU A 226 14.89 1.25 -8.06
CA LEU A 226 15.52 2.39 -7.39
C LEU A 226 16.91 2.00 -6.90
N GLU A 227 17.81 2.99 -6.87
CA GLU A 227 19.20 2.78 -6.45
C GLU A 227 19.34 2.43 -4.97
N ASN A 228 18.57 3.08 -4.10
CA ASN A 228 18.57 2.75 -2.68
C ASN A 228 17.46 1.72 -2.39
N PRO A 229 17.66 0.85 -1.40
CA PRO A 229 16.59 0.04 -0.85
C PRO A 229 15.56 0.94 -0.16
N TYR A 230 14.30 0.73 -0.51
CA TYR A 230 13.17 1.40 0.10
C TYR A 230 12.01 0.44 0.36
N SER A 231 11.22 0.75 1.39
CA SER A 231 9.87 0.22 1.58
C SER A 231 8.86 1.36 1.56
N PHE A 232 7.66 1.11 1.02
CA PHE A 232 6.59 2.10 0.95
C PHE A 232 5.29 1.51 1.51
N PHE A 233 4.63 2.27 2.37
CA PHE A 233 3.37 1.90 2.99
C PHE A 233 2.40 3.07 2.94
N GLY A 234 1.12 2.81 2.70
CA GLY A 234 0.12 3.87 2.64
C GLY A 234 -1.26 3.41 3.10
N VAL A 235 -1.99 4.29 3.78
CA VAL A 235 -3.42 4.17 4.09
C VAL A 235 -4.14 5.38 3.52
N PHE A 236 -5.26 5.14 2.84
CA PHE A 236 -6.05 6.13 2.13
C PHE A 236 -7.51 5.96 2.55
N ASP A 237 -8.02 6.89 3.35
CA ASP A 237 -9.42 6.89 3.78
C ASP A 237 -10.24 7.69 2.78
N GLY A 238 -11.21 7.04 2.11
CA GLY A 238 -11.96 7.65 1.02
C GLY A 238 -13.29 8.19 1.50
N HIS A 239 -13.74 9.32 0.94
CA HIS A 239 -15.05 9.88 1.24
C HIS A 239 -15.75 10.41 -0.01
N SER A 240 -17.08 10.43 0.05
CA SER A 240 -17.95 10.78 -1.09
C SER A 240 -17.71 9.87 -2.31
N GLY A 241 -17.29 8.62 -2.08
CA GLY A 241 -16.93 7.64 -3.11
C GLY A 241 -15.49 7.13 -2.95
N ALA A 242 -15.24 5.92 -3.45
CA ALA A 242 -13.95 5.24 -3.26
C ALA A 242 -12.88 5.59 -4.33
N LEU A 243 -13.19 6.46 -5.30
CA LEU A 243 -12.34 6.65 -6.47
C LEU A 243 -11.07 7.42 -6.16
N ALA A 244 -11.12 8.44 -5.31
CA ALA A 244 -9.93 9.18 -4.88
C ALA A 244 -8.96 8.26 -4.11
N ALA A 245 -9.46 7.46 -3.16
CA ALA A 245 -8.65 6.49 -2.42
C ALA A 245 -8.06 5.41 -3.32
N THR A 246 -8.85 4.90 -4.28
CA THR A 246 -8.39 3.91 -5.27
C THR A 246 -7.30 4.50 -6.16
N TYR A 247 -7.50 5.71 -6.65
CA TYR A 247 -6.50 6.43 -7.45
C TYR A 247 -5.22 6.66 -6.64
N ALA A 248 -5.31 7.25 -5.44
CA ALA A 248 -4.15 7.53 -4.61
C ALA A 248 -3.35 6.27 -4.27
N ALA A 249 -4.03 5.17 -3.90
CA ALA A 249 -3.38 3.88 -3.65
C ALA A 249 -2.62 3.32 -4.86
N ASN A 250 -3.17 3.47 -6.07
CA ASN A 250 -2.51 2.96 -7.27
C ASN A 250 -1.37 3.87 -7.74
N GLN A 251 -1.52 5.18 -7.57
CA GLN A 251 -0.65 6.18 -8.22
C GLN A 251 0.49 6.67 -7.33
N MET A 252 0.26 6.79 -6.02
CA MET A 252 1.25 7.37 -5.09
C MET A 252 2.60 6.63 -5.10
N PRO A 253 2.67 5.28 -5.06
CA PRO A 253 3.95 4.58 -5.10
C PRO A 253 4.74 4.88 -6.38
N PHE A 254 4.07 4.92 -7.53
CA PHE A 254 4.72 5.22 -8.80
C PHE A 254 5.24 6.66 -8.84
N LEU A 255 4.45 7.64 -8.40
CA LEU A 255 4.84 9.04 -8.38
C LEU A 255 6.05 9.28 -7.47
N VAL A 256 6.06 8.68 -6.27
CA VAL A 256 7.21 8.73 -5.36
C VAL A 256 8.45 8.11 -6.02
N ALA A 257 8.32 6.92 -6.62
CA ALA A 257 9.43 6.28 -7.31
C ALA A 257 9.97 7.12 -8.49
N LYS A 258 9.08 7.76 -9.25
CA LYS A 258 9.42 8.63 -10.36
C LYS A 258 10.19 9.85 -9.88
N HIS A 259 9.67 10.60 -8.91
CA HIS A 259 10.34 11.78 -8.38
C HIS A 259 11.69 11.43 -7.71
N LEU A 260 11.80 10.27 -7.05
CA LEU A 260 13.09 9.76 -6.53
C LEU A 260 14.13 9.52 -7.62
N LYS A 261 13.72 9.15 -8.84
CA LYS A 261 14.62 9.00 -9.99
C LYS A 261 14.99 10.34 -10.62
N GLU A 262 14.02 11.24 -10.76
CA GLU A 262 14.18 12.53 -11.43
C GLU A 262 15.03 13.52 -10.62
N MET A 263 14.73 13.68 -9.33
CA MET A 263 15.39 14.67 -8.46
C MET A 263 16.87 14.37 -8.17
N LYS A 264 17.35 13.17 -8.54
CA LYS A 264 18.79 12.84 -8.51
C LYS A 264 19.57 13.44 -9.68
N THR A 265 18.89 13.78 -10.78
CA THR A 265 19.51 14.26 -12.01
C THR A 265 19.54 15.79 -12.12
N GLY A 266 18.83 16.48 -11.21
CA GLY A 266 18.73 17.95 -11.18
C GLY A 266 19.11 18.54 -9.83
N THR A 267 20.11 19.43 -9.86
CA THR A 267 20.43 20.47 -8.85
C THR A 267 21.49 20.14 -7.80
N VAL A 268 22.49 21.01 -7.80
CA VAL A 268 23.59 21.19 -6.85
C VAL A 268 23.05 22.08 -5.72
N CYS A 269 23.07 21.61 -4.45
CA CYS A 269 22.74 22.34 -3.19
C CYS A 269 21.43 22.00 -2.42
N GLN A 270 20.91 20.77 -2.46
CA GLN A 270 19.87 20.34 -1.49
C GLN A 270 20.45 19.36 -0.45
N THR A 271 20.03 19.48 0.82
CA THR A 271 20.32 18.44 1.81
C THR A 271 19.52 17.17 1.47
N GLU A 272 19.95 16.01 2.00
CA GLU A 272 19.20 14.77 1.80
C GLU A 272 17.76 14.87 2.32
N THR A 273 17.55 15.58 3.44
CA THR A 273 16.22 15.86 4.00
C THR A 273 15.35 16.65 3.04
N ASP A 274 15.86 17.74 2.46
CA ASP A 274 15.10 18.59 1.54
C ASP A 274 14.68 17.80 0.30
N LEU A 275 15.57 16.95 -0.22
CA LEU A 275 15.27 16.07 -1.35
C LEU A 275 14.03 15.19 -1.08
N TYR A 276 13.96 14.51 0.07
CA TYR A 276 12.82 13.62 0.36
C TYR A 276 11.54 14.39 0.66
N ARG A 277 11.65 15.59 1.24
CA ARG A 277 10.51 16.49 1.42
C ARG A 277 9.93 16.89 0.06
N ASP A 278 10.77 17.39 -0.85
CA ASP A 278 10.36 17.80 -2.18
C ASP A 278 9.76 16.64 -2.98
N VAL A 279 10.36 15.43 -2.89
CA VAL A 279 9.84 14.21 -3.54
C VAL A 279 8.42 13.87 -3.06
N LEU A 280 8.18 13.91 -1.75
CA LEU A 280 6.88 13.55 -1.18
C LEU A 280 5.84 14.63 -1.48
N GLU A 281 6.20 15.91 -1.32
CA GLU A 281 5.34 17.03 -1.66
C GLU A 281 4.94 17.01 -3.14
N ALA A 282 5.92 16.91 -4.05
CA ALA A 282 5.66 16.82 -5.48
C ALA A 282 4.77 15.62 -5.84
N SER A 283 4.93 14.48 -5.16
CA SER A 283 4.10 13.29 -5.39
C SER A 283 2.64 13.50 -4.99
N PHE A 284 2.37 14.11 -3.84
CA PHE A 284 1.01 14.42 -3.39
C PHE A 284 0.33 15.44 -4.28
N LEU A 285 1.01 16.56 -4.58
CA LEU A 285 0.48 17.61 -5.46
C LEU A 285 0.24 17.09 -6.89
N LYS A 286 1.12 16.21 -7.38
CA LYS A 286 0.95 15.59 -8.70
C LYS A 286 -0.21 14.60 -8.73
N ALA A 287 -0.39 13.79 -7.69
CA ALA A 287 -1.53 12.89 -7.56
C ALA A 287 -2.85 13.68 -7.57
N ASP A 288 -2.92 14.77 -6.79
CA ASP A 288 -4.10 15.63 -6.74
C ASP A 288 -4.40 16.33 -8.06
N SER A 289 -3.38 16.94 -8.67
CA SER A 289 -3.52 17.62 -9.97
C SER A 289 -3.98 16.67 -11.09
N ASN A 290 -3.46 15.43 -11.11
CA ASN A 290 -3.90 14.44 -12.07
C ASN A 290 -5.34 13.95 -11.77
N PHE A 291 -5.71 13.81 -10.50
CA PHE A 291 -7.08 13.43 -10.11
C PHE A 291 -8.10 14.53 -10.45
N ALA A 292 -7.73 15.81 -10.32
CA ALA A 292 -8.57 16.95 -10.71
C ALA A 292 -9.01 16.88 -12.18
N GLN A 293 -8.12 16.42 -13.06
CA GLN A 293 -8.41 16.26 -14.49
C GLN A 293 -9.46 15.19 -14.77
N LYS A 294 -9.77 14.32 -13.81
CA LYS A 294 -10.81 13.30 -13.93
C LYS A 294 -12.22 13.84 -13.72
N SER A 295 -12.36 15.07 -13.18
CA SER A 295 -13.66 15.70 -12.87
C SER A 295 -14.54 14.82 -11.97
N LEU A 296 -13.93 14.15 -10.99
CA LEU A 296 -14.60 13.29 -10.01
C LEU A 296 -14.74 14.03 -8.67
N GLY A 297 -15.84 13.82 -7.97
CA GLY A 297 -16.19 14.56 -6.75
C GLY A 297 -15.77 13.91 -5.43
N SER A 298 -15.14 12.73 -5.45
CA SER A 298 -14.66 12.06 -4.23
C SER A 298 -13.36 12.68 -3.72
N GLY A 299 -13.06 12.50 -2.44
CA GLY A 299 -11.78 12.85 -1.83
C GLY A 299 -11.20 11.70 -1.03
N THR A 300 -9.94 11.84 -0.63
CA THR A 300 -9.30 10.87 0.26
C THR A 300 -8.25 11.52 1.14
N THR A 301 -8.18 11.08 2.39
CA THR A 301 -7.00 11.27 3.22
C THR A 301 -5.88 10.39 2.71
N ALA A 302 -4.64 10.69 3.08
CA ALA A 302 -3.51 9.84 2.78
C ALA A 302 -2.48 9.97 3.88
N VAL A 303 -2.00 8.84 4.40
CA VAL A 303 -0.78 8.78 5.22
C VAL A 303 0.17 7.78 4.57
N CYS A 304 1.34 8.26 4.15
CA CYS A 304 2.35 7.47 3.44
C CYS A 304 3.65 7.44 4.24
N ALA A 305 4.20 6.24 4.47
CA ALA A 305 5.47 6.01 5.11
C ALA A 305 6.49 5.43 4.11
N LEU A 306 7.58 6.17 3.89
CA LEU A 306 8.72 5.77 3.07
C LEU A 306 9.89 5.44 4.00
N LEU A 307 10.31 4.18 4.02
CA LEU A 307 11.48 3.73 4.77
C LEU A 307 12.66 3.67 3.81
N LYS A 308 13.68 4.47 4.06
CA LYS A 308 14.97 4.41 3.38
C LYS A 308 15.95 3.64 4.24
N TYR A 309 16.57 2.63 3.65
CA TYR A 309 17.65 1.92 4.33
C TYR A 309 19.00 2.40 3.85
N ASN A 310 19.90 2.59 4.81
CA ASN A 310 21.27 2.95 4.52
C ASN A 310 22.13 1.70 4.40
N ASN A 311 22.93 1.64 3.34
CA ASN A 311 23.83 0.52 3.08
C ASN A 311 25.08 0.52 3.99
N SER A 312 25.19 1.49 4.91
CA SER A 312 26.30 1.65 5.84
C SER A 312 25.80 1.55 7.28
N ASN A 313 26.45 0.73 8.10
CA ASN A 313 26.19 0.64 9.55
C ASN A 313 26.51 1.95 10.30
N LEU A 314 27.08 2.96 9.62
CA LEU A 314 27.45 4.25 10.21
C LEU A 314 26.32 5.29 10.16
N SER A 315 25.26 5.06 9.38
CA SER A 315 24.13 5.98 9.25
C SER A 315 22.81 5.28 9.55
N PRO A 316 21.92 5.84 10.40
CA PRO A 316 20.65 5.20 10.73
C PRO A 316 19.75 5.11 9.50
N ASN A 317 18.87 4.12 9.44
CA ASN A 317 17.78 4.12 8.46
C ASN A 317 16.87 5.31 8.71
N HIS A 318 16.21 5.83 7.68
CA HIS A 318 15.33 6.99 7.81
C HIS A 318 13.89 6.62 7.47
N LEU A 319 12.96 7.12 8.26
CA LEU A 319 11.54 7.05 8.03
C LEU A 319 11.04 8.43 7.66
N TYR A 320 10.40 8.55 6.50
CA TYR A 320 9.69 9.75 6.09
C TYR A 320 8.20 9.45 6.11
N VAL A 321 7.42 10.27 6.81
CA VAL A 321 5.96 10.18 6.83
C VAL A 321 5.37 11.46 6.26
N ALA A 322 4.57 11.34 5.20
CA ALA A 322 3.84 12.43 4.58
C ALA A 322 2.33 12.17 4.70
N TRP A 323 1.54 13.19 5.03
CA TRP A 323 0.10 13.01 5.14
C TRP A 323 -0.73 14.22 4.74
N VAL A 324 -1.96 13.95 4.30
CA VAL A 324 -3.09 14.88 4.22
C VAL A 324 -4.31 14.23 4.88
N GLY A 325 -5.13 15.02 5.57
CA GLY A 325 -6.27 14.51 6.34
C GLY A 325 -5.89 13.99 7.73
N ASP A 326 -6.62 13.00 8.23
CA ASP A 326 -6.64 12.58 9.63
C ASP A 326 -6.38 11.09 9.88
N SER A 327 -6.09 10.31 8.83
CA SER A 327 -5.40 9.02 8.96
C SER A 327 -4.04 9.23 9.65
N ARG A 328 -3.63 8.31 10.53
CA ARG A 328 -2.47 8.51 11.42
C ARG A 328 -1.41 7.41 11.31
N CYS A 329 -0.21 7.72 11.81
CA CYS A 329 0.95 6.83 11.84
C CYS A 329 1.66 6.89 13.20
N LEU A 330 1.64 5.79 13.93
CA LEU A 330 2.26 5.65 15.24
C LEU A 330 3.58 4.88 15.13
N LEU A 331 4.68 5.47 15.60
CA LEU A 331 5.99 4.83 15.74
C LEU A 331 6.19 4.34 17.17
N VAL A 332 6.45 3.06 17.36
CA VAL A 332 6.41 2.44 18.69
C VAL A 332 7.77 1.88 19.09
N SER A 333 8.16 2.15 20.33
CA SER A 333 9.24 1.50 21.08
C SER A 333 8.68 0.89 22.37
N PRO A 334 9.42 0.02 23.07
CA PRO A 334 8.90 -0.66 24.26
C PRO A 334 8.38 0.27 25.36
N THR A 335 8.96 1.46 25.48
CA THR A 335 8.65 2.42 26.55
C THR A 335 7.94 3.69 26.07
N VAL A 336 7.98 3.99 24.78
CA VAL A 336 7.47 5.24 24.21
C VAL A 336 6.84 4.96 22.85
N SER A 337 5.64 5.50 22.63
CA SER A 337 5.01 5.61 21.32
C SER A 337 4.96 7.06 20.87
N LEU A 338 5.32 7.32 19.63
CA LEU A 338 5.37 8.65 19.02
C LEU A 338 4.31 8.71 17.91
N GLN A 339 3.27 9.52 18.12
CA GLN A 339 2.32 9.84 17.07
C GLN A 339 2.99 10.81 16.09
N LEU A 340 3.24 10.35 14.87
CA LEU A 340 3.97 11.11 13.85
C LEU A 340 3.07 12.09 13.09
N VAL A 341 1.75 11.90 13.17
CA VAL A 341 0.76 12.66 12.43
C VAL A 341 0.02 13.62 13.35
N LYS A 342 0.03 14.91 13.01
CA LYS A 342 -0.94 15.88 13.50
C LYS A 342 -2.14 15.89 12.53
N PRO A 343 -3.33 15.41 12.94
CA PRO A 343 -4.47 15.34 12.02
C PRO A 343 -4.87 16.72 11.48
N HIS A 344 -5.14 16.79 10.18
CA HIS A 344 -5.64 17.99 9.50
C HIS A 344 -7.16 18.15 9.71
N LYS A 345 -7.55 18.50 10.95
CA LYS A 345 -8.94 18.76 11.32
C LYS A 345 -9.28 20.24 11.16
N PRO A 346 -10.47 20.62 10.63
CA PRO A 346 -10.84 22.01 10.38
C PRO A 346 -10.78 22.94 11.60
N ASP A 347 -10.92 22.42 12.83
CA ASP A 347 -10.85 23.19 14.07
C ASP A 347 -9.45 23.36 14.64
N SER A 348 -8.43 22.75 14.03
CA SER A 348 -7.04 23.02 14.37
C SER A 348 -6.70 24.49 14.07
N MET A 349 -6.04 25.17 15.01
CA MET A 349 -5.82 26.63 14.93
C MET A 349 -5.15 27.11 13.64
N ASP A 350 -4.14 26.38 13.18
CA ASP A 350 -3.41 26.62 11.93
C ASP A 350 -4.28 26.38 10.70
N GLU A 351 -5.00 25.25 10.66
CA GLU A 351 -5.89 24.91 9.54
C GLU A 351 -7.09 25.85 9.47
N ARG A 352 -7.70 26.19 10.60
CA ARG A 352 -8.79 27.15 10.68
C ARG A 352 -8.35 28.52 10.15
N LYS A 353 -7.19 29.01 10.59
CA LYS A 353 -6.63 30.28 10.12
C LYS A 353 -6.38 30.26 8.61
N ARG A 354 -5.89 29.15 8.07
CA ARG A 354 -5.71 28.97 6.62
C ARG A 354 -7.05 28.97 5.89
N ILE A 355 -8.04 28.20 6.35
CA ILE A 355 -9.37 28.08 5.75
C ILE A 355 -10.13 29.41 5.75
N GLU A 356 -10.09 30.16 6.86
CA GLU A 356 -10.79 31.44 7.05
C GLU A 356 -9.98 32.64 6.52
N SER A 357 -8.85 32.41 5.85
CA SER A 357 -8.05 33.47 5.24
C SER A 357 -8.79 34.15 4.08
N ILE A 358 -8.41 35.39 3.77
CA ILE A 358 -9.00 36.15 2.66
C ILE A 358 -8.74 35.44 1.31
N GLU A 359 -7.61 34.74 1.17
CA GLU A 359 -7.20 34.06 -0.06
C GLU A 359 -8.08 32.83 -0.36
N THR A 360 -8.42 32.04 0.66
CA THR A 360 -9.26 30.85 0.53
C THR A 360 -10.76 31.20 0.54
N GLY A 361 -11.16 32.21 1.33
CA GLY A 361 -12.55 32.64 1.48
C GLY A 361 -13.47 31.56 2.07
N GLY A 362 -12.91 30.56 2.75
CA GLY A 362 -13.65 29.46 3.38
C GLY A 362 -14.13 29.80 4.78
N ALA A 363 -14.88 28.89 5.38
CA ALA A 363 -15.38 28.99 6.76
C ALA A 363 -15.30 27.63 7.47
N VAL A 364 -15.07 27.67 8.79
CA VAL A 364 -15.13 26.46 9.64
C VAL A 364 -16.43 26.47 10.43
N VAL A 365 -17.33 25.55 10.07
CA VAL A 365 -18.71 25.50 10.60
C VAL A 365 -18.92 24.20 11.38
N PHE A 366 -19.50 24.31 12.57
CA PHE A 366 -19.88 23.14 13.37
C PHE A 366 -21.25 22.61 12.93
N VAL A 367 -21.29 21.41 12.34
CA VAL A 367 -22.49 20.79 11.79
C VAL A 367 -22.53 19.32 12.18
N HIS A 368 -23.66 18.85 12.68
CA HIS A 368 -23.88 17.45 13.10
C HIS A 368 -22.81 16.92 14.09
N GLY A 369 -22.36 17.76 15.02
CA GLY A 369 -21.40 17.35 16.06
C GLY A 369 -19.94 17.37 15.61
N GLN A 370 -19.63 17.81 14.39
CA GLN A 370 -18.27 17.87 13.85
C GLN A 370 -17.98 19.23 13.21
N TRP A 371 -16.72 19.64 13.24
CA TRP A 371 -16.24 20.80 12.51
C TRP A 371 -16.01 20.46 11.04
N ARG A 372 -16.51 21.31 10.14
CA ARG A 372 -16.47 21.08 8.70
C ARG A 372 -16.05 22.33 7.93
N VAL A 373 -15.24 22.15 6.90
CA VAL A 373 -14.91 23.19 5.90
C VAL A 373 -16.16 23.48 5.09
N ASN A 374 -16.59 24.74 5.12
CA ASN A 374 -17.81 25.25 4.50
C ASN A 374 -19.08 24.46 4.89
N GLY A 375 -19.07 23.76 6.03
CA GLY A 375 -20.15 22.87 6.46
C GLY A 375 -20.22 21.52 5.73
N ILE A 376 -19.26 21.20 4.84
CA ILE A 376 -19.31 20.03 3.96
C ILE A 376 -18.34 18.94 4.41
N ILE A 377 -17.03 19.23 4.44
CA ILE A 377 -15.95 18.23 4.61
C ILE A 377 -15.36 18.32 6.01
N ASN A 378 -15.18 17.20 6.71
CA ASN A 378 -14.67 17.12 8.09
C ASN A 378 -13.14 17.01 8.22
N VAL A 379 -12.41 17.04 7.09
CA VAL A 379 -10.95 17.19 6.99
C VAL A 379 -10.61 18.50 6.27
N SER A 380 -9.47 19.10 6.61
CA SER A 380 -9.02 20.37 6.01
C SER A 380 -8.06 20.19 4.82
N ARG A 381 -7.47 19.02 4.68
CA ARG A 381 -6.57 18.63 3.58
C ARG A 381 -6.93 17.23 3.08
N SER A 382 -6.87 17.02 1.78
CA SER A 382 -7.13 15.73 1.13
C SER A 382 -6.60 15.75 -0.30
N ILE A 383 -6.50 14.58 -0.92
CA ILE A 383 -6.39 14.44 -2.38
C ILE A 383 -7.82 14.37 -2.93
N GLY A 384 -8.14 15.19 -3.93
CA GLY A 384 -9.50 15.33 -4.44
C GLY A 384 -10.23 16.53 -3.83
N ASP A 385 -11.54 16.42 -3.64
CA ASP A 385 -12.38 17.50 -3.07
C ASP A 385 -12.29 18.87 -3.78
N HIS A 386 -11.93 18.89 -5.07
CA HIS A 386 -11.68 20.13 -5.83
C HIS A 386 -12.87 21.09 -5.91
N SER A 387 -14.08 20.63 -5.55
CA SER A 387 -15.26 21.47 -5.41
C SER A 387 -15.18 22.45 -4.23
N VAL A 388 -14.32 22.17 -3.24
CA VAL A 388 -14.12 22.99 -2.04
C VAL A 388 -12.68 23.54 -2.03
N LYS A 389 -12.48 24.71 -2.61
CA LYS A 389 -11.15 25.36 -2.78
C LYS A 389 -10.32 25.52 -1.50
N ALA A 390 -10.96 25.54 -0.32
CA ALA A 390 -10.27 25.65 0.96
C ALA A 390 -9.64 24.32 1.42
N VAL A 391 -9.96 23.20 0.78
CA VAL A 391 -9.30 21.92 0.99
C VAL A 391 -8.12 21.80 0.01
N ILE A 392 -6.93 21.49 0.53
CA ILE A 392 -5.69 21.44 -0.24
C ILE A 392 -5.01 20.07 -0.12
N ALA A 393 -4.18 19.72 -1.10
CA ALA A 393 -3.43 18.46 -1.13
C ALA A 393 -1.96 18.59 -0.70
N GLU A 394 -1.56 19.74 -0.15
CA GLU A 394 -0.21 19.98 0.37
C GLU A 394 0.02 19.15 1.65
N PRO A 395 0.95 18.18 1.62
CA PRO A 395 1.17 17.31 2.76
C PRO A 395 2.03 17.97 3.84
N ASP A 396 1.73 17.65 5.09
CA ASP A 396 2.74 17.79 6.14
C ASP A 396 3.70 16.59 6.07
N ILE A 397 4.98 16.82 6.36
CA ILE A 397 6.05 15.82 6.22
C ILE A 397 6.95 15.85 7.45
N VAL A 398 7.19 14.67 8.04
CA VAL A 398 8.15 14.45 9.12
C VAL A 398 9.20 13.43 8.72
N GLU A 399 10.45 13.69 9.10
CA GLU A 399 11.58 12.77 8.99
C GLU A 399 11.96 12.28 10.39
N VAL A 400 12.18 10.97 10.51
CA VAL A 400 12.63 10.32 11.73
C VAL A 400 13.83 9.42 11.43
N PRO A 401 15.03 9.76 11.93
CA PRO A 401 16.15 8.82 11.98
C PRO A 401 15.78 7.65 12.88
N LEU A 402 15.70 6.44 12.32
CA LEU A 402 15.31 5.26 13.06
C LEU A 402 16.41 4.83 14.03
N GLN A 403 16.02 4.66 15.30
CA GLN A 403 16.84 4.13 16.37
C GLN A 403 16.61 2.63 16.53
N SER A 404 17.56 1.93 17.15
CA SER A 404 17.45 0.50 17.43
C SER A 404 16.30 0.17 18.40
N SER A 405 15.80 1.13 19.17
CA SER A 405 14.65 0.99 20.06
C SER A 405 13.30 0.94 19.34
N HIS A 406 13.21 1.52 18.13
CA HIS A 406 11.96 1.52 17.37
C HIS A 406 11.63 0.09 16.92
N ASP A 407 10.45 -0.40 17.30
CA ASP A 407 10.00 -1.77 17.08
C ASP A 407 9.11 -1.91 15.84
N PHE A 408 8.08 -1.07 15.73
CA PHE A 408 7.10 -1.17 14.64
C PHE A 408 6.37 0.15 14.38
N LEU A 409 5.72 0.21 13.22
CA LEU A 409 4.78 1.25 12.83
C LEU A 409 3.35 0.71 12.82
N ILE A 410 2.40 1.57 13.18
CA ILE A 410 0.97 1.32 12.97
C ILE A 410 0.39 2.47 12.17
N LEU A 411 -0.11 2.19 10.97
CA LEU A 411 -0.87 3.13 10.15
C LEU A 411 -2.35 2.75 10.20
N GLY A 412 -3.25 3.72 10.18
CA GLY A 412 -4.68 3.44 10.08
C GLY A 412 -5.56 4.64 9.75
N SER A 413 -6.80 4.37 9.36
CA SER A 413 -7.87 5.36 9.20
C SER A 413 -8.46 5.80 10.55
N ASP A 414 -9.21 6.89 10.57
CA ASP A 414 -9.84 7.42 11.78
C ASP A 414 -10.85 6.43 12.42
N GLY A 415 -11.41 5.53 11.61
CA GLY A 415 -12.22 4.40 12.07
C GLY A 415 -11.53 3.51 13.12
N LEU A 416 -10.19 3.52 13.20
CA LEU A 416 -9.43 2.98 14.32
C LEU A 416 -9.19 4.05 15.41
N TRP A 417 -8.57 5.16 15.02
CA TRP A 417 -7.98 6.13 15.96
C TRP A 417 -8.98 6.91 16.81
N ASP A 418 -10.22 7.05 16.34
CA ASP A 418 -11.26 7.76 17.07
C ASP A 418 -11.96 6.86 18.11
N HIS A 419 -11.70 5.55 18.07
CA HIS A 419 -12.40 4.54 18.88
C HIS A 419 -11.49 3.68 19.77
N VAL A 420 -10.17 3.72 19.57
CA VAL A 420 -9.21 2.96 20.38
C VAL A 420 -8.08 3.87 20.84
N ALA A 421 -7.81 3.89 22.15
CA ALA A 421 -6.69 4.64 22.70
C ALA A 421 -5.34 4.06 22.21
N GLU A 422 -4.37 4.91 21.90
CA GLU A 422 -3.05 4.49 21.42
C GLU A 422 -2.38 3.50 22.39
N THR A 423 -2.56 3.69 23.69
CA THR A 423 -1.99 2.77 24.69
C THR A 423 -2.58 1.36 24.62
N ASP A 424 -3.86 1.22 24.24
CA ASP A 424 -4.51 -0.08 24.08
C ASP A 424 -4.10 -0.75 22.77
N ILE A 425 -3.93 0.03 21.71
CA ILE A 425 -3.34 -0.43 20.45
C ILE A 425 -1.95 -1.03 20.70
N VAL A 426 -1.06 -0.26 21.34
CA VAL A 426 0.32 -0.68 21.65
C VAL A 426 0.34 -1.95 22.51
N LYS A 427 -0.44 -1.99 23.60
CA LYS A 427 -0.53 -3.16 24.47
C LYS A 427 -1.05 -4.39 23.72
N CYS A 428 -2.09 -4.24 22.91
CA CYS A 428 -2.64 -5.34 22.12
C CYS A 428 -1.57 -5.87 21.16
N THR A 429 -0.90 -4.98 20.42
CA THR A 429 0.13 -5.37 19.45
C THR A 429 1.29 -6.12 20.10
N TYR A 430 1.86 -5.61 21.20
CA TYR A 430 2.94 -6.31 21.89
C TYR A 430 2.51 -7.68 22.44
N LYS A 431 1.31 -7.76 23.03
CA LYS A 431 0.77 -9.03 23.53
C LYS A 431 0.61 -10.05 22.40
N SER A 432 0.08 -9.62 21.26
CA SER A 432 -0.09 -10.45 20.07
C SER A 432 1.24 -10.89 19.46
N LEU A 433 2.24 -9.98 19.40
CA LEU A 433 3.58 -10.32 18.91
C LEU A 433 4.26 -11.36 19.79
N ALA A 434 4.07 -11.29 21.12
CA ALA A 434 4.63 -12.25 22.07
C ALA A 434 3.97 -13.64 22.01
N ASP A 435 2.73 -13.73 21.52
CA ASP A 435 2.01 -15.00 21.37
C ASP A 435 2.44 -15.73 20.09
N LYS A 436 3.26 -16.79 20.25
CA LYS A 436 3.78 -17.60 19.14
C LYS A 436 2.69 -18.30 18.30
N GLN A 437 1.47 -18.43 18.81
CA GLN A 437 0.37 -19.02 18.05
C GLN A 437 -0.27 -18.03 17.07
N GLN A 438 -0.11 -16.72 17.30
CA GLN A 438 -0.69 -15.70 16.44
C GLN A 438 0.18 -15.42 15.22
N GLN A 439 -0.43 -15.38 14.05
CA GLN A 439 0.22 -14.92 12.83
C GLN A 439 0.23 -13.38 12.78
N LEU A 440 1.12 -12.80 11.99
CA LEU A 440 1.25 -11.35 11.90
C LEU A 440 -0.04 -10.71 11.36
N GLU A 441 -0.72 -11.42 10.45
CA GLU A 441 -1.97 -11.05 9.81
C GLU A 441 -3.17 -11.00 10.77
N ASP A 442 -3.06 -11.62 11.95
CA ASP A 442 -4.11 -11.63 12.95
C ASP A 442 -4.09 -10.39 13.85
N ILE A 443 -2.97 -9.65 13.86
CA ILE A 443 -2.81 -8.47 14.74
C ILE A 443 -3.67 -7.30 14.25
N PRO A 444 -3.63 -6.90 12.96
CA PRO A 444 -4.56 -5.87 12.46
C PRO A 444 -6.03 -6.24 12.65
N LYS A 445 -6.40 -7.53 12.54
CA LYS A 445 -7.77 -8.00 12.82
C LYS A 445 -8.18 -7.74 14.26
N GLN A 446 -7.30 -8.02 15.23
CA GLN A 446 -7.57 -7.76 16.64
C GLN A 446 -7.76 -6.26 16.93
N LEU A 447 -6.94 -5.41 16.32
CA LEU A 447 -7.09 -3.95 16.45
C LEU A 447 -8.42 -3.45 15.87
N ILE A 448 -8.86 -4.01 14.75
CA ILE A 448 -10.18 -3.75 14.18
C ILE A 448 -11.30 -4.19 15.13
N GLU A 449 -11.17 -5.35 15.77
CA GLU A 449 -12.16 -5.80 16.75
C GLU A 449 -12.20 -4.92 18.00
N LEU A 450 -11.07 -4.33 18.41
CA LEU A 450 -11.06 -3.30 19.46
C LEU A 450 -11.82 -2.05 19.02
N ALA A 451 -11.61 -1.57 17.79
CA ALA A 451 -12.33 -0.42 17.25
C ALA A 451 -13.84 -0.65 17.16
N LYS A 452 -14.27 -1.84 16.74
CA LYS A 452 -15.69 -2.23 16.76
C LYS A 452 -16.27 -2.24 18.18
N LYS A 453 -15.52 -2.73 19.16
CA LYS A 453 -15.93 -2.69 20.58
C LYS A 453 -16.01 -1.27 21.12
N GLY A 454 -15.17 -0.37 20.60
CA GLY A 454 -15.25 1.08 20.81
C GLY A 454 -16.37 1.79 20.01
N ASP A 455 -17.31 1.01 19.44
CA ASP A 455 -18.45 1.48 18.65
C ASP A 455 -18.07 2.23 17.37
N SER A 456 -16.93 1.90 16.76
CA SER A 456 -16.60 2.40 15.42
C SER A 456 -17.71 2.07 14.42
N GLN A 457 -18.21 3.09 13.73
CA GLN A 457 -19.22 2.97 12.67
C GLN A 457 -18.64 3.25 11.28
N ASP A 458 -17.32 3.35 11.15
CA ASP A 458 -16.68 3.70 9.89
C ASP A 458 -16.04 2.49 9.19
N ASN A 459 -15.53 2.67 7.98
CA ASN A 459 -14.51 1.79 7.42
C ASN A 459 -13.29 1.79 8.35
N ILE A 460 -12.64 0.64 8.47
CA ILE A 460 -11.50 0.50 9.38
C ILE A 460 -10.39 -0.17 8.61
N THR A 461 -9.28 0.55 8.48
CA THR A 461 -8.05 0.07 7.86
C THR A 461 -6.91 0.20 8.86
N VAL A 462 -6.17 -0.90 9.05
CA VAL A 462 -5.05 -0.97 9.98
C VAL A 462 -3.89 -1.70 9.31
N MET A 463 -2.69 -1.14 9.43
CA MET A 463 -1.47 -1.75 8.94
C MET A 463 -0.41 -1.75 10.04
N LEU A 464 0.19 -2.90 10.26
CA LEU A 464 1.34 -3.11 11.13
C LEU A 464 2.58 -3.35 10.26
N VAL A 465 3.66 -2.63 10.55
CA VAL A 465 4.97 -2.82 9.89
C VAL A 465 6.02 -3.04 10.95
N LEU A 466 6.66 -4.21 10.96
CA LEU A 466 7.76 -4.50 11.88
C LEU A 466 9.07 -3.91 11.34
N LEU A 467 9.73 -3.10 12.16
CA LEU A 467 11.01 -2.44 11.82
C LEU A 467 12.23 -3.33 12.13
N LYS A 468 12.01 -4.45 12.82
CA LYS A 468 13.00 -5.49 13.11
C LYS A 468 12.31 -6.84 13.25
N ASP A 469 13.09 -7.92 13.39
CA ASP A 469 12.55 -9.25 13.62
C ASP A 469 11.57 -9.30 14.79
N ARG A 470 10.45 -10.01 14.60
CA ARG A 470 9.46 -10.26 15.64
C ARG A 470 10.08 -10.76 16.95
N SER A 471 11.06 -11.65 16.89
CA SER A 471 11.77 -12.15 18.06
C SER A 471 12.49 -11.04 18.82
N ASN A 472 13.16 -10.14 18.11
CA ASN A 472 13.90 -9.02 18.69
C ASN A 472 12.94 -8.00 19.32
N ILE A 473 11.78 -7.75 18.72
CA ILE A 473 10.72 -6.90 19.28
C ILE A 473 10.24 -7.47 20.62
N VAL A 474 9.89 -8.75 20.64
CA VAL A 474 9.38 -9.42 21.85
C VAL A 474 10.42 -9.42 22.95
N GLU A 475 11.69 -9.71 22.63
CA GLU A 475 12.77 -9.68 23.61
C GLU A 475 12.98 -8.29 24.21
N ASN A 476 12.98 -7.24 23.38
CA ASN A 476 13.10 -5.84 23.85
C ASN A 476 11.94 -5.44 24.76
N TYR A 477 10.72 -5.84 24.38
CA TYR A 477 9.52 -5.55 25.15
C TYR A 477 9.56 -6.22 26.53
N LEU A 478 9.85 -7.52 26.60
CA LEU A 478 9.93 -8.26 27.87
C LEU A 478 10.99 -7.65 28.82
N LYS A 479 12.17 -7.30 28.30
CA LYS A 479 13.22 -6.62 29.08
C LYS A 479 12.78 -5.25 29.61
N SER A 480 11.94 -4.53 28.88
CA SER A 480 11.43 -3.22 29.31
C SER A 480 10.39 -3.34 30.43
N VAL A 481 9.56 -4.39 30.37
CA VAL A 481 8.56 -4.69 31.40
C VAL A 481 9.25 -5.10 32.70
N GLU A 482 10.27 -5.97 32.64
CA GLU A 482 11.06 -6.40 33.80
C GLU A 482 11.80 -5.24 34.51
N LYS A 483 12.22 -4.20 33.77
CA LYS A 483 12.87 -3.02 34.35
C LYS A 483 11.89 -2.04 35.00
N SER A 484 10.60 -2.16 34.71
CA SER A 484 9.54 -1.27 35.20
C SER A 484 8.80 -1.82 36.42
N THR A 485 9.02 -3.10 36.74
CA THR A 485 8.56 -3.80 37.95
C THR A 485 9.68 -3.87 38.99
#